data_AF-A0A3S4HFJ5-F1
#
_entry.id   AF-A0A3S4HFJ5-F1
#
_cell.length_a   1.000
_cell.length_b   1.000
_cell.length_c   1.000
_cell.angle_alpha   90.00
_cell.angle_beta   90.00
_cell.angle_gamma   90.00
#
_symmetry.space_group_name_H-M   'P 1'
#
loop_
_entity.id
_entity.type
_entity.pdbx_description
1 polymer ?
#
loop_
_entity_poly.entity_id
_entity_poly.type
_entity_poly.pdbx_seq_one_letter_code
_entity_poly.pdbx_strand_id
1 'polypeptide(L)' 'MITLDLILPDTRYPIHIGHGLLEQVDLLLPHLPLPKAAIVSNATVARCTCSGCNRRWKRAAWPAPA' A
#
# COMPACT_ATOMS: atom_id res chain seq x y z
N MET A 1 -6.76 12.97 -7.87
CA MET A 1 -5.79 11.86 -7.85
C MET A 1 -4.93 12.01 -9.08
N ILE A 2 -3.61 12.02 -8.89
CA ILE A 2 -2.61 12.23 -9.93
C ILE A 2 -1.70 11.00 -9.91
N THR A 3 -1.41 10.43 -11.07
CA THR A 3 -0.45 9.33 -11.20
C THR A 3 0.71 9.79 -12.06
N LEU A 4 1.92 9.62 -11.55
CA LEU A 4 3.14 9.92 -12.27
C LEU A 4 3.86 8.61 -12.58
N ASP A 5 4.00 8.29 -13.87
CA ASP A 5 4.79 7.15 -14.32
C ASP A 5 6.27 7.51 -14.33
N LEU A 6 7.02 7.08 -13.32
CA LEU A 6 8.43 7.38 -13.20
C LEU A 6 9.26 6.25 -13.84
N ILE A 7 10.11 6.64 -14.77
CA ILE A 7 10.98 5.73 -15.53
C ILE A 7 12.42 6.03 -15.13
N LEU A 8 13.03 5.08 -14.43
CA LEU A 8 14.47 5.04 -14.18
C LEU A 8 15.11 4.01 -15.13
N PRO A 9 16.43 4.05 -15.33
CA PRO A 9 17.14 3.11 -16.20
C PRO A 9 16.88 1.64 -15.84
N ASP A 10 16.80 1.32 -14.54
CA ASP A 10 16.66 -0.05 -14.05
C ASP A 10 15.26 -0.39 -13.55
N THR A 11 14.40 0.60 -13.31
CA THR A 11 13.09 0.39 -12.68
C THR A 11 12.05 1.39 -13.17
N ARG A 12 10.81 0.93 -13.28
CA ARG A 12 9.65 1.77 -13.55
C ARG A 12 8.61 1.52 -12.48
N TYR A 13 8.15 2.58 -11.82
CA TYR A 13 7.08 2.47 -10.82
C TYR A 13 6.17 3.71 -10.85
N PRO A 14 4.86 3.51 -10.66
CA PRO A 14 3.92 4.62 -10.59
C PRO A 14 3.99 5.29 -9.21
N ILE A 15 3.90 6.62 -9.19
CA ILE A 15 3.69 7.41 -7.98
C ILE A 15 2.26 7.93 -7.99
N HIS A 16 1.43 7.41 -7.09
CA HIS A 16 0.06 7.88 -6.90
C HIS A 16 0.02 8.99 -5.83
N ILE A 17 -0.55 10.15 -6.17
CA ILE A 17 -0.68 11.33 -5.30
C ILE A 17 -2.16 11.70 -5.16
N GLY A 18 -2.64 11.75 -3.92
CA GLY A 18 -4.06 11.98 -3.62
C GLY A 18 -4.39 11.77 -2.15
N HIS A 19 -5.60 12.14 -1.76
CA HIS A 19 -6.10 11.96 -0.40
C HIS A 19 -6.69 10.55 -0.22
N GLY A 20 -6.47 9.92 0.95
CA GLY A 20 -7.06 8.62 1.27
C GLY A 20 -6.48 7.42 0.50
N LEU A 21 -5.33 7.56 -0.16
CA LEU A 21 -4.72 6.49 -0.97
C LEU A 21 -4.36 5.23 -0.15
N LEU A 22 -4.05 5.38 1.13
CA LEU A 22 -3.76 4.26 2.03
C LEU A 22 -4.95 3.32 2.24
N GLU A 23 -6.16 3.79 1.94
CA GLU A 23 -7.36 2.98 1.99
C GLU A 23 -7.63 2.22 0.67
N GLN A 24 -6.96 2.59 -0.42
CA GLN A 24 -7.14 2.03 -1.74
C GLN A 24 -6.12 0.91 -1.97
N VAL A 25 -6.38 -0.26 -1.38
CA VAL A 25 -5.46 -1.42 -1.41
C VAL A 25 -5.25 -1.93 -2.85
N ASP A 26 -6.20 -1.71 -3.75
CA ASP A 26 -6.13 -2.10 -5.16
C ASP A 26 -4.97 -1.43 -5.92
N LEU A 27 -4.49 -0.28 -5.45
CA LEU A 27 -3.31 0.40 -6.04
C LEU A 27 -2.00 -0.31 -5.68
N LEU A 28 -1.97 -1.07 -4.59
CA LEU A 28 -0.78 -1.76 -4.10
C LEU A 28 -0.74 -3.22 -4.55
N LEU A 29 -1.90 -3.90 -4.60
CA LEU A 29 -2.02 -5.31 -4.99
C LEU A 29 -1.23 -5.72 -6.26
N PRO A 30 -1.29 -5.00 -7.40
CA PRO A 30 -0.57 -5.40 -8.61
C PRO A 30 0.95 -5.27 -8.49
N HIS A 31 1.46 -4.55 -7.49
CA HIS A 31 2.89 -4.35 -7.26
C HIS A 31 3.45 -5.27 -6.15
N LEU A 32 2.61 -6.09 -5.52
CA LEU A 32 3.05 -7.07 -4.54
C LEU A 32 3.13 -8.48 -5.15
N PRO A 33 4.32 -9.10 -5.17
CA PRO A 33 4.48 -10.46 -5.72
C PRO A 33 3.87 -11.54 -4.82
N LEU A 34 3.58 -11.22 -3.55
CA LEU A 34 3.10 -12.15 -2.53
C LEU A 34 1.90 -11.53 -1.80
N PRO A 35 0.91 -12.35 -1.37
CA PRO A 35 -0.26 -11.87 -0.61
C PRO A 35 0.07 -11.46 0.83
N LYS A 36 1.34 -11.55 1.25
CA LYS A 36 1.80 -11.19 2.60
C LYS A 36 2.79 -10.04 2.51
N ALA A 37 2.57 -9.01 3.31
CA ALA A 37 3.45 -7.85 3.41
C ALA A 37 3.60 -7.42 4.87
N ALA A 38 4.81 -6.97 5.22
CA ALA A 38 5.07 -6.35 6.52
C ALA A 38 5.12 -4.83 6.35
N ILE A 39 4.31 -4.11 7.14
CA ILE A 39 4.36 -2.64 7.19
C ILE A 39 5.44 -2.24 8.20
N VAL A 40 6.52 -1.66 7.71
CA VAL A 40 7.60 -1.14 8.56
C VAL A 40 7.41 0.37 8.68
N SER A 41 7.18 0.85 9.89
CA SER A 41 7.01 2.27 10.19
C SER A 41 7.73 2.63 11.48
N ASN A 42 8.16 3.89 11.61
CA ASN A 42 8.66 4.41 12.87
C ASN A 42 7.51 4.54 13.91
N ALA A 43 7.87 4.64 15.20
CA ALA A 43 6.90 4.66 16.30
C ALA A 43 5.97 5.88 16.28
N THR A 44 6.44 7.03 15.79
CA THR A 44 5.66 8.28 15.74
C THR A 44 4.60 8.23 14.65
N VAL A 45 4.99 7.82 13.45
CA VAL A 45 4.13 7.70 12.26
C VAL A 45 3.19 6.51 12.40
N ALA A 46 3.61 5.45 13.10
CA ALA A 46 2.75 4.31 13.36
C ALA A 46 1.51 4.71 14.20
N ARG A 47 1.67 5.62 15.18
CA ARG A 47 0.55 6.08 16.01
C ARG A 47 -0.49 6.88 15.22
N CYS A 48 -0.04 7.67 14.24
CA CYS A 48 -0.95 8.51 13.44
C CYS A 48 -1.59 7.77 12.27
N THR A 49 -0.83 6.93 11.56
CA THR A 49 -1.23 6.43 10.23
C THR A 49 -1.58 4.94 10.22
N CYS A 50 -1.08 4.15 11.17
CA CYS A 50 -1.17 2.68 11.09
C CYS A 50 -2.57 2.12 11.38
N SER A 51 -3.42 2.84 12.12
CA SER A 51 -4.74 2.36 12.54
C SER A 51 -5.73 2.17 11.37
N GLY A 52 -5.67 3.03 10.34
CA GLY A 52 -6.50 2.93 9.13
C GLY A 52 -5.95 1.95 8.10
N CYS A 53 -4.63 2.00 7.86
CA CYS A 53 -3.96 1.20 6.83
C CYS A 53 -4.03 -0.31 7.13
N ASN A 54 -3.60 -0.75 8.32
CA ASN A 54 -3.55 -2.19 8.67
C ASN A 54 -4.94 -2.87 8.59
N ARG A 55 -6.01 -2.14 8.98
CA ARG A 55 -7.37 -2.70 9.02
C ARG A 55 -7.93 -3.05 7.64
N ARG A 56 -7.60 -2.25 6.61
CA ARG A 56 -8.08 -2.48 5.24
C ARG A 56 -7.20 -3.47 4.49
N TRP A 57 -5.89 -3.44 4.75
CA TRP A 57 -4.94 -4.45 4.28
C TRP A 57 -5.23 -5.86 4.79
N LYS A 58 -5.58 -6.01 6.08
CA LYS A 58 -5.99 -7.31 6.63
C LYS A 58 -7.22 -7.90 5.93
N ARG A 59 -8.13 -7.07 5.41
CA ARG A 59 -9.32 -7.52 4.67
C ARG A 59 -9.02 -7.88 3.21
N ALA A 60 -8.11 -7.16 2.57
CA ALA A 60 -7.81 -7.33 1.15
C ALA A 60 -6.72 -8.39 0.88
N ALA A 61 -5.72 -8.50 1.76
CA ALA A 61 -4.56 -9.38 1.56
C ALA A 61 -4.66 -10.73 2.32
N TRP A 62 -5.56 -10.84 3.29
CA TRP A 62 -5.80 -12.09 4.03
C TRP A 62 -7.23 -12.59 3.76
N PRO A 63 -7.49 -13.24 2.61
CA PRO A 63 -8.76 -13.92 2.43
C PRO A 63 -8.90 -14.99 3.53
N ALA A 64 -10.09 -15.09 4.11
CA ALA A 64 -10.39 -16.12 5.10
C ALA A 64 -10.01 -17.51 4.52
N PRO A 65 -9.41 -18.40 5.33
CA PRO A 65 -9.25 -19.78 4.88
C PRO A 65 -10.63 -20.35 4.58
N ALA A 66 -10.78 -20.96 3.40
CA ALA A 66 -11.96 -21.75 3.03
C ALA A 66 -12.12 -22.97 3.94
#